data_AF-A0AAE0B2D7-F1
#
_entry.id   AF-A0AAE0B2D7-F1
#
_cell.length_a   1.000
_cell.length_b   1.000
_cell.length_c   1.000
_cell.angle_alpha   90.00
_cell.angle_beta   90.00
_cell.angle_gamma   90.00
#
_symmetry.space_group_name_H-M   'P 1'
#
loop_
_entity.id
_entity.type
_entity.pdbx_description
1 polymer ?
#
loop_
_entity_poly.entity_id
_entity_poly.type
_entity_poly.pdbx_seq_one_letter_code
_entity_poly.pdbx_strand_id
1 'polypeptide(L)' 'MEVTRASFGVVAIVALLFVVFPFAVHAQSMSPAPSPTSDGTAIDQGIAYVLMLVALVLTYLIHAADLACPF' A
#
# COMPACT_ATOMS: atom_id res chain seq x y z
N MET A 1 64.89 15.11 -3.77
CA MET A 1 64.36 13.91 -4.45
C MET A 1 63.69 12.94 -3.47
N GLU A 2 64.19 12.73 -2.25
CA GLU A 2 63.57 11.82 -1.25
C GLU A 2 62.14 12.23 -0.83
N VAL A 3 61.90 13.52 -0.55
CA VAL A 3 60.55 14.04 -0.17
C VAL A 3 59.52 13.81 -1.29
N THR A 4 59.94 13.98 -2.55
CA THR A 4 59.10 13.75 -3.74
C THR A 4 58.77 12.27 -3.95
N ARG A 5 59.68 11.37 -3.58
CA ARG A 5 59.45 9.91 -3.64
C ARG A 5 58.51 9.46 -2.52
N ALA A 6 58.69 10.00 -1.31
CA ALA A 6 57.80 9.74 -0.18
C ALA A 6 56.37 10.23 -0.44
N SER A 7 56.20 11.43 -1.02
CA SER A 7 54.89 11.96 -1.41
C SER A 7 54.22 11.11 -2.48
N PHE A 8 54.99 10.62 -3.46
CA PHE A 8 54.48 9.70 -4.49
C PHE A 8 54.02 8.36 -3.89
N GLY A 9 54.77 7.82 -2.92
CA GLY A 9 54.39 6.59 -2.21
C GLY A 9 53.08 6.73 -1.44
N VAL A 10 52.88 7.85 -0.73
CA VAL A 10 51.63 8.11 0.01
C VAL A 10 50.44 8.21 -0.94
N VAL A 11 50.58 8.94 -2.04
CA VAL A 11 49.52 9.06 -3.06
C VAL A 11 49.18 7.71 -3.68
N ALA A 12 50.19 6.87 -3.97
CA ALA A 12 49.98 5.54 -4.50
C ALA A 12 49.22 4.63 -3.53
N ILE A 13 49.51 4.70 -2.23
CA ILE A 13 48.81 3.93 -1.19
C ILE A 13 47.35 4.39 -1.07
N VAL A 14 47.10 5.70 -1.05
CA VAL A 14 45.73 6.24 -0.98
C VAL A 14 44.92 5.85 -2.22
N ALA A 15 45.52 5.92 -3.41
CA ALA A 15 44.89 5.48 -4.64
C ALA A 15 44.60 3.97 -4.63
N LEU A 16 45.53 3.15 -4.12
CA LEU A 16 45.33 1.71 -3.97
C LEU A 16 44.17 1.40 -3.02
N LEU A 17 44.06 2.09 -1.88
CA LEU A 17 42.95 1.92 -0.95
C LEU A 17 41.60 2.27 -1.59
N PHE A 18 41.54 3.31 -2.41
CA PHE A 18 40.33 3.67 -3.15
C PHE A 18 39.92 2.64 -4.21
N VAL A 19 40.90 1.99 -4.85
CA VAL A 19 40.65 0.94 -5.85
C VAL A 19 40.25 -0.38 -5.20
N VAL A 20 40.88 -0.74 -4.08
CA VAL A 20 40.66 -2.01 -3.37
C VAL A 20 39.38 -2.00 -2.53
N PHE A 21 38.90 -0.83 -2.12
CA PHE A 21 37.69 -0.68 -1.31
C PHE A 21 36.53 -0.16 -2.17
N PRO A 22 35.86 -1.01 -2.98
CA PRO A 22 34.62 -0.59 -3.61
C PRO A 22 33.61 -0.31 -2.50
N PHE A 23 33.20 0.95 -2.37
CA PHE A 23 32.07 1.33 -1.54
C PHE A 23 30.84 0.60 -2.11
N ALA A 24 30.41 -0.46 -1.44
CA ALA A 24 29.16 -1.14 -1.75
C ALA A 24 28.00 -0.25 -1.29
N VAL A 25 27.71 0.80 -2.05
CA VAL A 25 26.54 1.65 -1.87
C VAL A 25 25.35 0.86 -2.40
N HIS A 26 24.68 0.13 -1.52
CA HIS A 26 23.44 -0.54 -1.87
C HIS A 26 22.36 0.54 -2.02
N ALA A 27 21.95 0.83 -3.26
CA ALA A 27 20.81 1.70 -3.50
C ALA A 27 19.58 1.05 -2.86
N GLN A 28 19.03 1.68 -1.81
CA GLN A 28 17.82 1.18 -1.18
C GLN A 28 16.66 1.36 -2.18
N SER A 29 16.22 0.26 -2.78
CA SER A 29 15.00 0.26 -3.57
C SER A 29 13.84 0.50 -2.62
N MET A 30 13.09 1.60 -2.82
CA MET A 30 11.82 1.80 -2.11
C MET A 30 10.89 0.66 -2.51
N SER A 31 10.37 -0.07 -1.51
CA SER A 31 9.27 -1.00 -1.75
C SER A 31 8.11 -0.25 -2.42
N PRO A 32 7.41 -0.86 -3.39
CA PRO A 32 6.19 -0.31 -3.93
C PRO A 32 5.23 0.09 -2.80
N ALA A 33 4.60 1.25 -2.93
CA ALA A 33 3.56 1.69 -2.00
C ALA A 33 2.40 0.66 -2.02
N PRO A 34 1.73 0.41 -0.88
CA PRO A 34 0.56 -0.45 -0.84
C PRO A 34 -0.49 0.03 -1.84
N SER A 35 -1.18 -0.90 -2.50
CA SER A 35 -2.29 -0.54 -3.40
C SER A 35 -3.38 0.18 -2.60
N PRO A 36 -4.04 1.20 -3.18
CA PRO A 36 -5.20 1.82 -2.54
C PRO A 36 -6.27 0.76 -2.29
N THR A 37 -6.76 0.70 -1.06
CA THR A 37 -7.94 -0.11 -0.70
C THR A 37 -9.18 0.77 -0.82
N SER A 38 -10.17 0.29 -1.57
CA SER A 38 -11.50 0.91 -1.67
C SER A 38 -12.50 -0.11 -1.15
N ASP A 39 -13.09 0.17 0.01
CA ASP A 39 -13.99 -0.76 0.71
C ASP A 39 -15.41 -0.74 0.10
N GLY A 40 -15.52 -0.80 -1.23
CA GLY A 40 -16.79 -0.77 -1.97
C GLY A 40 -17.75 -1.89 -1.54
N THR A 41 -17.21 -3.04 -1.09
CA THR A 41 -17.99 -4.16 -0.55
C THR A 41 -18.83 -3.77 0.67
N ALA A 42 -18.35 -2.88 1.54
CA ALA A 42 -19.13 -2.45 2.71
C ALA A 42 -20.35 -1.61 2.29
N ILE A 43 -20.20 -0.79 1.24
CA ILE A 43 -21.30 -0.02 0.66
C ILE A 43 -22.31 -0.96 -0.01
N ASP A 44 -21.83 -1.90 -0.81
CA ASP A 44 -22.69 -2.89 -1.48
C ASP A 44 -23.48 -3.73 -0.47
N GLN A 45 -22.82 -4.18 0.61
CA GLN A 45 -23.46 -4.93 1.70
C GLN A 45 -24.47 -4.07 2.46
N GLY A 46 -24.16 -2.79 2.70
CA GLY A 46 -25.09 -1.83 3.30
C GLY A 46 -26.36 -1.66 2.46
N ILE A 47 -26.22 -1.46 1.15
CA ILE A 47 -27.35 -1.38 0.22
C ILE A 47 -28.16 -2.67 0.24
N ALA A 48 -27.50 -3.84 0.24
CA ALA A 48 -28.19 -5.13 0.32
C ALA A 48 -29.04 -5.27 1.60
N TYR A 49 -28.51 -4.87 2.77
CA TYR A 49 -29.27 -4.89 4.02
C TYR A 49 -30.46 -3.91 4.00
N VAL A 50 -30.29 -2.72 3.44
CA VAL A 50 -31.38 -1.75 3.30
C VAL A 50 -32.48 -2.30 2.40
N LEU A 51 -32.12 -2.85 1.24
CA LEU A 51 -33.10 -3.46 0.33
C LEU A 51 -33.81 -4.66 0.97
N MET A 52 -33.09 -5.47 1.76
CA MET A 52 -33.68 -6.56 2.54
C MET A 52 -34.70 -6.05 3.56
N LEU A 53 -34.40 -4.95 4.29
CA LEU A 53 -35.36 -4.35 5.21
C LEU A 53 -36.56 -3.73 4.48
N VAL A 54 -36.34 -3.06 3.35
CA VAL A 54 -37.43 -2.52 2.52
C VAL A 54 -38.36 -3.64 2.08
N ALA A 55 -37.82 -4.76 1.58
CA ALA A 55 -38.63 -5.92 1.21
C ALA A 55 -39.41 -6.49 2.40
N LEU A 56 -38.78 -6.59 3.57
CA LEU A 56 -39.45 -7.04 4.78
C LEU A 56 -40.60 -6.11 5.18
N VAL A 57 -40.38 -4.79 5.16
CA VAL A 57 -41.44 -3.81 5.46
C VAL A 57 -42.58 -3.89 4.45
N LEU A 58 -42.26 -3.94 3.15
CA LEU A 58 -43.27 -4.03 2.09
C LEU A 58 -44.14 -5.28 2.24
N THR A 59 -43.54 -6.43 2.54
CA THR A 59 -44.29 -7.67 2.74
C THR A 59 -45.22 -7.58 3.95
N TYR A 60 -44.76 -7.01 5.07
CA TYR A 60 -45.63 -6.76 6.24
C TYR A 60 -46.76 -5.78 5.93
N LEU A 61 -46.49 -4.71 5.18
CA LEU A 61 -47.51 -3.72 4.83
C LEU A 61 -48.60 -4.29 3.93
N ILE A 62 -48.22 -5.08 2.92
CA ILE A 62 -49.18 -5.76 2.04
C ILE A 62 -50.02 -6.75 2.85
N HIS A 63 -49.39 -7.55 3.70
CA HIS A 63 -50.10 -8.51 4.54
C HIS A 63 -51.06 -7.82 5.52
N ALA A 64 -50.63 -6.71 6.13
CA ALA A 64 -51.47 -5.91 7.01
C ALA A 64 -52.64 -5.24 6.27
N ALA A 65 -52.43 -4.78 5.03
CA ALA A 65 -53.48 -4.19 4.20
C ALA A 65 -54.54 -5.24 3.80
N ASP A 66 -54.13 -6.45 3.43
CA ASP A 66 -55.05 -7.56 3.12
C ASP A 66 -55.89 -7.97 4.35
N LEU A 67 -55.31 -7.93 5.55
CA LEU A 67 -56.03 -8.18 6.80
C LEU A 67 -56.97 -7.03 7.19
N ALA A 68 -56.61 -5.78 6.85
CA ALA A 68 -57.39 -4.60 7.18
C ALA A 68 -58.58 -4.34 6.22
N CYS A 69 -58.47 -4.76 4.96
CA CYS A 69 -59.52 -4.68 3.97
C CYS A 69 -59.62 -6.01 3.21
N PRO A 70 -60.34 -7.01 3.76
CA PRO A 70 -60.49 -8.29 3.10
C PRO A 70 -61.35 -8.09 1.85
N PHE A 71 -60.82 -8.48 0.69
CA PHE A 71 -61.61 -8.58 -0.53
C PHE A 71 -62.56 -9.77 -0.47
#